data_AF-A0A7S0LQA4-F1
#
_entry.id   AF-A0A7S0LQA4-F1
#
_cell.length_a   1.000
_cell.length_b   1.000
_cell.length_c   1.000
_cell.angle_alpha   90.00
_cell.angle_beta   90.00
_cell.angle_gamma   90.00
#
_symmetry.space_group_name_H-M   'P 1'
#
loop_
_entity.id
_entity.type
_entity.pdbx_description
1 polymer ?
#
loop_
_entity_poly.entity_id
_entity_poly.type
_entity_poly.pdbx_seq_one_letter_code
_entity_poly.pdbx_strand_id
1 'polypeptide(L)'
;RPSAWRYYRSREEVTALCDALDCRGVREANLKRVLQAEMAELLEEMPRDCTENPSQHEGWLPIGPSVGCRVAREYPTTGLSTAAVVSYLPPDGIDGALWHVVHDDGDEE
;
A
#
# COMPACT_ATOMS: atom_id res chain seq x y z
N ARG A 1 -22.82 9.81 18.42
CA ARG A 1 -21.83 10.39 17.49
C ARG A 1 -21.12 9.21 16.85
N PRO A 2 -21.13 9.05 15.51
CA PRO A 2 -20.41 7.94 14.91
C PRO A 2 -18.93 8.16 15.18
N SER A 3 -18.25 7.14 15.70
CA SER A 3 -16.80 7.13 15.80
C SER A 3 -16.27 7.30 14.37
N ALA A 4 -15.71 8.46 14.05
CA ALA A 4 -15.05 8.67 12.77
C ALA A 4 -13.78 7.84 12.81
N TRP A 5 -13.88 6.59 12.36
CA TRP A 5 -12.72 5.76 12.11
C TRP A 5 -11.81 6.50 11.14
N ARG A 6 -10.57 6.73 11.56
CA ARG A 6 -9.54 7.36 10.74
C ARG A 6 -8.51 6.29 10.42
N TYR A 7 -8.28 6.09 9.12
CA TYR A 7 -7.18 5.28 8.62
C TYR A 7 -5.94 6.17 8.50
N TYR A 8 -4.79 5.66 8.92
CA TYR A 8 -3.49 6.31 8.72
C TYR A 8 -2.74 5.52 7.66
N ARG A 9 -2.27 6.20 6.64
CA ARG A 9 -1.69 5.60 5.43
C ARG A 9 -0.18 5.47 5.50
N SER A 10 0.47 6.09 6.48
CA SER A 10 1.91 6.01 6.63
C SER A 10 2.38 6.07 8.08
N ARG A 11 3.61 5.59 8.30
CA ARG A 11 4.29 5.63 9.59
C ARG A 11 4.46 7.06 10.10
N GLU A 12 4.69 8.01 9.20
CA GLU A 12 4.84 9.43 9.52
C GLU A 12 3.53 10.00 10.07
N GLU A 13 2.38 9.62 9.51
CA GLU A 13 1.07 10.08 9.99
C GLU A 13 0.77 9.58 11.41
N VAL A 14 1.09 8.31 11.72
CA VAL A 14 0.90 7.76 13.07
C VAL A 14 1.88 8.37 14.07
N THR A 15 3.10 8.68 13.63
CA THR A 15 4.11 9.37 14.46
C THR A 15 3.66 10.80 14.78
N ALA A 16 3.19 11.54 13.79
CA ALA A 16 2.66 12.89 13.98
C ALA A 16 1.43 12.91 14.91
N LEU A 17 0.58 11.88 14.85
CA LEU A 17 -0.50 11.71 15.82
C LEU A 17 0.04 11.52 17.25
N CYS A 18 1.01 10.63 17.43
CA CYS A 18 1.63 10.39 18.74
C CYS A 18 2.27 11.67 19.31
N ASP A 19 2.84 12.51 18.46
CA ASP A 19 3.43 13.80 18.85
C ASP A 19 2.37 14.86 19.17
N ALA A 20 1.23 14.84 18.48
CA ALA A 20 0.11 15.74 18.71
C ALA A 20 -0.71 15.41 19.98
N LEU A 21 -0.56 14.22 20.56
CA LEU A 21 -1.21 13.86 21.82
C LEU A 21 -0.61 14.63 23.01
N ASP A 22 -1.43 15.47 23.65
CA ASP A 22 -1.04 16.27 24.80
C ASP A 22 -0.71 15.37 26.01
N CYS A 23 0.53 15.42 26.48
CA CYS A 23 0.97 14.62 27.63
C CYS A 23 0.42 15.11 28.98
N ARG A 24 -0.28 16.26 29.01
CA ARG A 24 -0.86 16.85 30.24
C ARG A 24 -2.18 16.24 30.64
N GLY A 25 -2.90 15.58 29.71
CA GLY A 25 -4.12 14.85 30.03
C GLY A 25 -3.83 13.39 30.39
N VAL A 26 -4.33 12.93 31.53
CA VAL A 26 -4.14 11.54 32.02
C VAL A 26 -4.64 10.49 31.01
N ARG A 27 -5.69 10.82 30.25
CA ARG A 27 -6.24 9.93 29.21
C ARG A 27 -5.37 9.90 27.95
N GLU A 28 -4.82 11.05 27.56
CA GLU A 28 -3.95 11.17 26.39
C GLU A 28 -2.55 10.57 26.65
N ALA A 29 -2.04 10.68 27.88
CA ALA A 29 -0.80 10.00 28.29
C ALA A 29 -0.91 8.47 28.21
N ASN A 30 -2.02 7.89 28.67
CA ASN A 30 -2.26 6.45 28.56
C ASN A 30 -2.46 6.01 27.11
N LEU A 31 -3.18 6.79 26.31
CA LEU A 31 -3.37 6.51 24.89
C LEU A 31 -2.03 6.55 24.14
N LYS A 32 -1.18 7.55 24.42
CA LYS A 32 0.15 7.68 23.84
C LYS A 32 1.02 6.46 24.18
N ARG A 33 1.02 6.01 25.43
CA ARG A 33 1.77 4.82 25.86
C ARG A 33 1.31 3.55 25.14
N VAL A 34 0.00 3.35 25.01
CA VAL A 34 -0.56 2.18 24.30
C VAL A 34 -0.18 2.24 22.82
N LEU A 35 -0.40 3.37 22.15
CA LEU A 35 -0.03 3.52 20.74
C LEU A 35 1.47 3.31 20.49
N GLN A 36 2.33 3.79 21.39
CA GLN A 36 3.78 3.58 21.28
C GLN A 36 4.18 2.11 21.43
N ALA A 37 3.52 1.35 22.31
CA ALA A 37 3.79 -0.08 22.50
C ALA A 37 3.33 -0.91 21.30
N GLU A 38 2.09 -0.71 20.85
CA GLU A 38 1.54 -1.39 19.67
C GLU A 38 2.36 -1.07 18.41
N MET A 39 2.78 0.19 18.26
CA MET A 39 3.61 0.60 17.13
C MET A 39 5.01 0.00 17.20
N ALA A 40 5.55 -0.28 18.39
CA ALA A 40 6.83 -0.98 18.53
C ALA A 40 6.72 -2.46 18.10
N GLU A 41 5.64 -3.14 18.48
CA GLU A 41 5.37 -4.52 18.02
C GLU A 41 5.13 -4.58 16.51
N LEU A 42 4.33 -3.68 15.95
CA LEU A 42 4.15 -3.56 14.50
C LEU A 42 5.46 -3.27 13.75
N LEU A 43 6.37 -2.50 14.35
CA LEU A 43 7.68 -2.21 13.76
C LEU A 43 8.67 -3.39 13.84
N GLU A 44 8.45 -4.34 14.75
CA GLU A 44 9.23 -5.59 14.82
C GLU A 44 8.67 -6.66 13.86
N GLU A 45 7.35 -6.68 13.63
CA GLU A 45 6.71 -7.63 12.71
C GLU A 45 6.69 -7.18 11.24
N MET A 46 6.74 -5.87 10.96
CA MET A 46 6.88 -5.35 9.60
C MET A 46 8.35 -5.38 9.15
N PRO A 47 8.75 -6.20 8.16
CA PRO A 47 10.06 -6.05 7.54
C PRO A 47 10.22 -4.61 7.03
N ARG A 48 11.42 -4.04 7.22
CA ARG A 48 11.73 -2.63 6.93
C ARG A 48 11.63 -2.23 5.45
N ASP A 49 11.32 -3.16 4.57
CA ASP A 49 11.08 -2.94 3.16
C ASP A 49 9.87 -3.79 2.75
N CYS A 50 8.69 -3.17 2.67
CA CYS A 50 7.69 -3.55 1.67
C CYS A 50 7.93 -2.77 0.37
N THR A 51 9.19 -2.42 0.09
CA THR A 51 9.62 -2.07 -1.26
C THR A 51 9.89 -3.38 -2.00
N GLU A 52 8.91 -4.27 -2.06
CA GLU A 52 8.96 -5.40 -2.97
C GLU A 52 8.88 -4.83 -4.38
N ASN A 53 10.05 -4.49 -4.91
CA ASN A 53 10.20 -4.05 -6.28
C ASN A 53 9.80 -5.26 -7.15
N PRO A 54 8.67 -5.22 -7.87
CA PRO A 54 8.03 -6.38 -8.53
C PRO A 54 8.92 -7.01 -9.62
N SER A 55 10.04 -6.38 -9.94
CA SER A 55 11.14 -6.92 -10.76
C SER A 55 11.79 -8.21 -10.23
N GLN A 56 11.46 -8.70 -9.02
CA GLN A 56 12.10 -9.88 -8.42
C GLN A 56 11.32 -11.19 -8.58
N HIS A 57 10.08 -11.18 -9.08
CA HIS A 57 9.38 -12.44 -9.39
C HIS A 57 9.95 -13.06 -10.67
N GLU A 58 10.37 -14.33 -10.57
CA GLU A 58 10.96 -15.08 -11.67
C GLU A 58 10.07 -15.03 -12.92
N GLY A 59 10.63 -14.60 -14.06
CA GLY A 59 9.94 -14.52 -15.35
C GLY A 59 9.29 -13.17 -15.69
N TRP A 60 9.14 -12.24 -14.74
CA TRP A 60 8.57 -10.92 -15.03
C TRP A 60 9.57 -10.01 -15.75
N LEU A 61 9.12 -9.39 -16.84
CA LEU A 61 9.94 -8.54 -17.71
C LEU A 61 9.57 -7.06 -17.54
N PRO A 62 10.55 -6.15 -17.38
CA PRO A 62 10.33 -4.71 -17.28
C PRO A 62 10.08 -4.05 -18.65
N ILE A 63 10.09 -4.84 -19.73
CA ILE A 63 9.86 -4.38 -21.11
C ILE A 63 8.90 -5.37 -21.77
N GLY A 64 7.82 -4.87 -22.36
CA GLY A 64 6.80 -5.71 -22.98
C GLY A 64 5.76 -4.90 -23.75
N PRO A 65 4.75 -5.56 -24.36
CA PRO A 65 3.82 -4.95 -25.33
C PRO A 65 3.03 -3.74 -24.83
N SER A 66 2.94 -3.55 -23.52
CA SER A 66 2.19 -2.43 -22.90
C SER A 66 2.90 -1.83 -21.68
N VAL A 67 4.14 -2.23 -21.38
CA VAL A 67 4.86 -1.70 -20.21
C VAL A 67 5.16 -0.21 -20.44
N GLY A 68 4.83 0.63 -19.46
CA GLY A 68 4.89 2.09 -19.54
C GLY A 68 3.62 2.76 -20.07
N CYS A 69 2.63 2.00 -20.54
CA CYS A 69 1.33 2.53 -20.94
C CYS A 69 0.41 2.72 -19.73
N ARG A 70 -0.50 3.70 -19.84
CA ARG A 70 -1.64 3.82 -18.92
C ARG A 70 -2.82 3.01 -19.43
N VAL A 71 -3.44 2.25 -18.53
CA VAL A 71 -4.64 1.46 -18.78
C VAL A 71 -5.76 1.93 -17.88
N ALA A 72 -6.99 1.67 -18.30
CA ALA A 72 -8.17 1.95 -17.50
C ALA A 72 -9.03 0.68 -17.42
N ARG A 73 -9.36 0.26 -16.20
CA ARG A 73 -10.20 -0.89 -15.92
C ARG A 73 -11.52 -0.40 -15.37
N GLU A 74 -12.62 -0.80 -16.02
CA GLU A 74 -13.96 -0.46 -15.58
C GLU A 74 -14.48 -1.52 -14.61
N TYR A 75 -14.80 -1.10 -13.39
CA TYR A 75 -15.44 -1.94 -12.39
C TYR A 75 -16.92 -1.61 -12.30
N PRO A 76 -17.84 -2.59 -12.39
CA PRO A 76 -19.28 -2.35 -12.41
C PRO A 76 -19.82 -1.56 -11.22
N THR A 77 -19.16 -1.64 -10.07
CA THR A 77 -19.60 -1.02 -8.80
C THR A 77 -18.82 0.24 -8.43
N THR A 78 -17.55 0.30 -8.80
CA THR A 78 -16.59 1.30 -8.28
C THR A 78 -16.24 2.36 -9.33
N GLY A 79 -16.57 2.11 -10.61
CA GLY A 79 -16.28 3.00 -11.72
C GLY A 79 -14.95 2.69 -12.40
N LEU A 80 -14.39 3.69 -13.09
CA LEU A 80 -13.16 3.56 -13.85
C LEU A 80 -11.94 3.69 -12.92
N SER A 81 -11.06 2.70 -12.93
CA SER A 81 -9.77 2.73 -12.24
C SER A 81 -8.65 2.86 -13.26
N THR A 82 -7.76 3.84 -13.08
CA THR A 82 -6.61 4.09 -13.95
C THR A 82 -5.32 3.59 -13.32
N ALA A 83 -4.49 2.92 -14.12
CA ALA A 83 -3.23 2.36 -13.67
C ALA A 83 -2.13 2.47 -14.74
N ALA A 84 -0.87 2.41 -14.32
CA ALA A 84 0.30 2.30 -15.19
C ALA A 84 0.80 0.86 -15.20
N VAL A 85 1.03 0.30 -16.38
CA VAL A 85 1.63 -1.04 -16.51
C VAL A 85 3.13 -0.95 -16.24
N VAL A 86 3.63 -1.67 -15.25
CA VAL A 86 5.04 -1.59 -14.81
C VAL A 86 5.87 -2.83 -15.15
N SER A 87 5.24 -4.00 -15.31
CA SER A 87 5.92 -5.21 -15.79
C SER A 87 4.95 -6.15 -16.49
N TYR A 88 5.54 -7.12 -17.20
CA TYR A 88 4.84 -8.06 -18.07
C TYR A 88 5.36 -9.48 -17.85
N LEU A 89 4.45 -10.44 -17.65
CA LEU A 89 4.77 -11.86 -17.64
C LEU A 89 4.34 -12.47 -18.99
N PRO A 90 5.28 -12.98 -19.79
CA PRO A 90 4.95 -13.72 -21.01
C PRO A 90 4.00 -14.89 -20.72
N PRO A 91 3.15 -15.29 -21.68
CA PRO A 91 2.30 -16.47 -21.51
C PRO A 91 3.18 -17.71 -21.31
N ASP A 92 2.77 -18.59 -20.41
CA ASP A 92 3.43 -19.88 -20.16
C ASP A 92 2.44 -21.04 -20.32
N GLY A 93 2.68 -21.88 -21.32
CA GLY A 93 1.84 -23.02 -21.64
C GLY A 93 0.38 -22.64 -21.93
N ILE A 94 -0.51 -22.98 -21.00
CA ILE A 94 -1.96 -22.70 -21.09
C ILE A 94 -2.33 -21.37 -20.46
N ASP A 95 -1.45 -20.78 -19.66
CA ASP A 95 -1.71 -19.53 -18.98
C ASP A 95 -1.47 -18.37 -19.94
N GLY A 96 -2.44 -17.46 -20.00
CA GLY A 96 -2.32 -16.23 -20.77
C GLY A 96 -1.24 -15.33 -20.18
N ALA A 97 -0.83 -14.32 -20.96
CA ALA A 97 0.11 -13.32 -20.46
C ALA A 97 -0.52 -12.52 -19.31
N LEU A 98 0.31 -12.09 -18.36
CA LEU A 98 -0.12 -11.24 -17.23
C LEU A 98 0.58 -9.87 -17.29
N TRP A 99 -0.08 -8.88 -16.73
CA TRP A 99 0.42 -7.51 -16.60
C TRP A 99 0.33 -7.10 -15.15
N HIS A 100 1.40 -6.50 -14.65
CA HIS A 100 1.43 -5.88 -13.35
C HIS A 100 1.18 -4.39 -13.52
N VAL A 101 0.23 -3.85 -12.77
CA VAL A 101 -0.19 -2.46 -12.87
C VAL A 101 -0.14 -1.78 -11.52
N VAL A 102 0.24 -0.50 -11.53
CA VAL A 102 0.23 0.37 -10.34
C VAL A 102 -0.82 1.45 -10.55
N HIS A 103 -1.80 1.51 -9.65
CA HIS A 103 -2.89 2.47 -9.66
C HIS A 103 -2.42 3.84 -9.14
N ASP A 104 -3.16 4.90 -9.48
CA ASP A 104 -2.77 6.28 -9.10
C ASP A 104 -2.82 6.54 -7.57
N ASP A 105 -3.50 5.68 -6.81
CA ASP A 105 -3.54 5.69 -5.35
C ASP A 105 -2.40 4.91 -4.68
N GLY A 106 -1.57 4.23 -5.49
CA GLY A 106 -0.43 3.44 -5.03
C GLY A 106 -0.74 1.97 -4.78
N ASP A 107 -1.98 1.51 -5.04
CA ASP A 107 -2.32 0.09 -5.01
C ASP A 107 -1.77 -0.63 -6.26
N GLU A 108 -1.50 -1.92 -6.15
CA GLU A 108 -0.89 -2.75 -7.22
C GLU A 108 -1.75 -3.98 -7.53
N GLU A 109 -1.86 -4.37 -8.81
CA GLU A 109 -2.60 -5.54 -9.33
C GLU A 109 -1.79 -6.36 -10.33
#